data_AF-A0A4V1IKB8-F1
#
_entry.id   AF-A0A4V1IKB8-F1
#
_cell.length_a   1.000
_cell.length_b   1.000
_cell.length_c   1.000
_cell.angle_alpha   90.00
_cell.angle_beta   90.00
_cell.angle_gamma   90.00
#
_symmetry.space_group_name_H-M   'P 1'
#
loop_
_entity.id
_entity.type
_entity.pdbx_description
1 polymer ?
#
loop_
_entity_poly.entity_id
_entity_poly.type
_entity_poly.pdbx_seq_one_letter_code
_entity_poly.pdbx_strand_id
1 'polypeptide(L)'
;MYRIQTQPASPGPAEIEKEIRLYMHLYLTQRVWFISQAVVELIDALIGHPDFDGTPEQRCGFIRLAGVWRCIAWIDRCTQTQSSGYENSQEE
;
A
#
# COMPACT_ATOMS: atom_id res chain seq x y z
N MET A 1 -23.04 28.98 -16.11
CA MET A 1 -21.92 28.91 -15.14
C MET A 1 -21.52 27.46 -14.97
N TYR A 2 -20.41 27.03 -15.57
CA TYR A 2 -19.91 25.67 -15.38
C TYR A 2 -19.16 25.63 -14.04
N ARG A 3 -19.66 24.83 -13.09
CA ARG A 3 -18.96 24.51 -11.85
C ARG A 3 -17.79 23.64 -12.24
N ILE A 4 -16.59 24.20 -12.30
CA ILE A 4 -15.35 23.42 -12.30
C ILE A 4 -15.37 22.70 -10.96
N GLN A 5 -15.75 21.42 -10.97
CA GLN A 5 -15.50 20.56 -9.83
C GLN A 5 -14.00 20.43 -9.75
N THR A 6 -13.37 21.16 -8.83
CA THR A 6 -11.96 20.95 -8.48
C THR A 6 -11.88 19.53 -7.97
N GLN A 7 -11.43 18.62 -8.84
CA GLN A 7 -10.98 17.29 -8.47
C GLN A 7 -10.08 17.46 -7.24
N PRO A 8 -10.32 16.73 -6.12
CA PRO A 8 -9.51 16.91 -4.93
C PRO A 8 -8.05 16.78 -5.35
N ALA A 9 -7.24 17.79 -5.03
CA ALA A 9 -5.83 17.77 -5.35
C ALA A 9 -5.26 16.43 -4.86
N SER A 10 -4.51 15.74 -5.73
CA SER A 10 -3.77 14.54 -5.33
C SER A 10 -3.04 14.85 -4.01
N PRO A 11 -3.11 13.97 -3.00
CA PRO A 11 -2.44 14.22 -1.74
C PRO A 11 -0.95 14.47 -2.00
N GLY A 12 -0.41 15.52 -1.38
CA GLY A 12 1.01 15.84 -1.53
C GLY A 12 1.89 14.75 -0.92
N PRO A 13 3.20 14.71 -1.25
CA PRO A 13 4.12 13.67 -0.81
C PRO A 13 4.13 13.45 0.71
N ALA A 14 4.07 14.53 1.50
CA ALA A 14 4.05 14.45 2.96
C ALA A 14 2.79 13.75 3.53
N GLU A 15 1.63 13.91 2.88
CA GLU A 15 0.41 13.23 3.30
C GLU A 15 0.47 11.75 2.90
N ILE A 16 0.98 11.44 1.70
CA ILE A 16 1.20 10.05 1.27
C ILE A 16 2.15 9.34 2.25
N GLU A 17 3.25 9.97 2.66
CA GLU A 17 4.15 9.40 3.68
C GLU A 17 3.46 9.13 5.02
N LYS A 18 2.56 10.02 5.44
CA LYS A 18 1.79 9.86 6.67
C LYS A 18 0.81 8.68 6.54
N GLU A 19 0.17 8.53 5.40
CA GLU A 19 -0.67 7.36 5.09
C GLU A 19 0.15 6.07 5.06
N ILE A 20 1.34 6.05 4.44
CA ILE A 20 2.25 4.90 4.47
C ILE A 20 2.51 4.49 5.93
N ARG A 21 2.89 5.43 6.79
CA ARG A 21 3.12 5.14 8.22
C ARG A 21 1.87 4.59 8.88
N LEU A 22 0.69 5.17 8.64
CA LEU A 22 -0.57 4.69 9.20
C LEU A 22 -0.85 3.24 8.79
N TYR A 23 -0.74 2.91 7.51
CA TYR A 23 -1.01 1.56 7.01
C TYR A 23 0.03 0.54 7.50
N MET A 24 1.30 0.93 7.63
CA MET A 24 2.30 0.08 8.26
C MET A 24 1.94 -0.25 9.72
N HIS A 25 1.47 0.73 10.50
CA HIS A 25 1.02 0.49 11.87
C HIS A 25 -0.25 -0.36 11.92
N LEU A 26 -1.20 -0.11 11.02
CA LEU A 26 -2.41 -0.92 10.89
C LEU A 26 -2.07 -2.37 10.55
N TYR A 27 -1.09 -2.60 9.68
CA TYR A 27 -0.64 -3.95 9.35
C TYR A 27 -0.07 -4.69 10.56
N LEU A 28 0.59 -4.00 11.48
CA LEU A 28 1.11 -4.60 12.72
C LEU A 28 0.00 -5.10 13.64
N THR A 29 -1.19 -4.50 13.58
CA THR A 29 -2.36 -4.94 14.38
C THR A 29 -3.23 -5.93 13.61
N GLN A 30 -3.33 -5.79 12.30
CA GLN A 30 -4.17 -6.60 11.43
C GLN A 30 -3.38 -7.02 10.19
N ARG A 31 -2.91 -8.27 10.18
CA ARG A 31 -2.16 -8.82 9.04
C ARG A 31 -3.09 -9.29 7.93
N VAL A 32 -3.69 -8.34 7.23
CA VAL A 32 -4.62 -8.59 6.12
C VAL A 32 -3.99 -8.17 4.80
N TRP A 33 -4.16 -8.98 3.76
CA TRP A 33 -3.38 -8.83 2.52
C TRP A 33 -3.63 -7.48 1.83
N PHE A 34 -4.86 -6.96 1.92
CA PHE A 34 -5.20 -5.66 1.34
C PHE A 34 -4.49 -4.50 2.02
N ILE A 35 -4.13 -4.62 3.31
CA ILE A 35 -3.38 -3.59 4.04
C ILE A 35 -1.93 -3.56 3.54
N SER A 36 -1.29 -4.74 3.45
CA SER A 36 0.06 -4.84 2.89
C SER A 36 0.13 -4.38 1.42
N GLN A 37 -0.92 -4.65 0.65
CA GLN A 37 -1.04 -4.19 -0.75
C GLN A 37 -1.19 -2.67 -0.82
N ALA A 38 -2.01 -2.07 0.04
CA ALA A 38 -2.16 -0.62 0.12
C ALA A 38 -0.84 0.09 0.47
N VAL A 39 0.00 -0.50 1.32
CA VAL A 39 1.35 0.04 1.60
C VAL A 39 2.20 0.09 0.32
N VAL A 40 2.18 -0.96 -0.51
CA VAL A 40 2.90 -0.97 -1.80
C VAL A 40 2.42 0.17 -2.70
N GLU A 41 1.09 0.29 -2.85
CA GLU A 41 0.48 1.29 -3.73
C GLU A 41 0.81 2.73 -3.29
N LEU A 42 0.80 2.99 -1.98
CA LEU A 42 1.17 4.29 -1.43
C LEU A 42 2.66 4.60 -1.63
N ILE A 43 3.56 3.62 -1.48
CA ILE A 43 4.99 3.82 -1.74
C ILE A 43 5.24 4.11 -3.23
N ASP A 44 4.61 3.34 -4.12
CA ASP A 44 4.73 3.55 -5.57
C ASP A 44 4.16 4.93 -5.98
N ALA A 45 3.04 5.35 -5.36
CA ALA A 45 2.47 6.68 -5.54
C ALA A 45 3.41 7.79 -5.06
N LEU A 46 4.08 7.62 -3.90
CA LEU A 46 5.04 8.58 -3.38
C LEU A 46 6.23 8.77 -4.33
N ILE A 47 6.85 7.67 -4.77
CA ILE A 47 8.03 7.71 -5.66
C ILE A 47 7.68 8.34 -7.01
N GLY A 48 6.47 8.06 -7.51
CA GLY A 48 5.93 8.59 -8.77
C GLY A 48 5.35 10.00 -8.68
N HIS A 49 5.26 10.60 -7.50
CA HIS A 49 4.66 11.91 -7.32
C HIS A 49 5.56 13.01 -7.93
N PRO A 50 5.02 13.93 -8.75
CA PRO A 50 5.83 14.97 -9.42
C PRO A 50 6.54 15.90 -8.43
N ASP A 51 5.89 16.19 -7.30
CA ASP A 51 6.43 17.05 -6.25
C ASP A 51 7.30 16.32 -5.22
N PHE A 52 7.59 15.02 -5.41
CA PHE A 52 8.48 14.30 -4.51
C PHE A 52 9.94 14.68 -4.79
N ASP A 53 10.54 15.45 -3.88
CA ASP A 53 11.89 16.01 -3.99
C ASP A 53 12.98 15.16 -3.31
N GLY A 54 12.66 13.91 -2.97
CA GLY A 54 13.59 13.01 -2.30
C GLY A 54 14.88 12.74 -3.09
N THR A 55 16.01 12.68 -2.37
CA THR A 55 17.33 12.37 -2.94
C THR A 55 17.34 11.00 -3.63
N PRO A 56 18.30 10.72 -4.53
CA PRO A 56 18.45 9.39 -5.13
C PRO A 56 18.51 8.26 -4.09
N GLU A 57 19.16 8.48 -2.96
CA GLU A 57 19.27 7.53 -1.86
C GLU A 57 17.92 7.29 -1.19
N GLN A 58 17.14 8.35 -0.94
CA GLN A 58 15.78 8.24 -0.40
C GLN A 58 14.86 7.48 -1.35
N ARG A 59 14.91 7.80 -2.65
CA ARG A 59 14.19 7.07 -3.70
C ARG A 59 14.55 5.59 -3.72
N CYS A 60 15.84 5.27 -3.66
CA CYS A 60 16.30 3.89 -3.57
C CYS A 60 15.79 3.18 -2.30
N GLY A 61 15.76 3.90 -1.17
CA GLY A 61 15.19 3.41 0.08
C GLY A 61 13.72 3.01 -0.07
N PHE A 62 12.90 3.88 -0.66
CA PHE A 62 11.49 3.60 -0.92
C PHE A 62 11.29 2.46 -1.93
N ILE A 63 12.09 2.37 -2.99
CA ILE A 63 12.02 1.26 -3.95
C ILE A 63 12.28 -0.09 -3.27
N ARG A 64 13.31 -0.16 -2.41
CA ARG A 64 13.60 -1.37 -1.64
C ARG A 64 12.48 -1.71 -0.68
N LEU A 65 11.92 -0.69 -0.01
CA LEU A 65 10.79 -0.86 0.90
C LEU A 65 9.56 -1.41 0.17
N ALA A 66 9.22 -0.87 -1.01
CA ALA A 66 8.15 -1.41 -1.85
C ALA A 66 8.41 -2.87 -2.23
N GLY A 67 9.66 -3.24 -2.53
CA GLY A 67 10.05 -4.63 -2.79
C GLY A 67 9.72 -5.57 -1.62
N VAL A 68 10.08 -5.17 -0.39
CA VAL A 68 9.76 -5.95 0.82
C VAL A 68 8.24 -6.08 1.00
N TRP A 69 7.49 -5.00 0.84
CA TRP A 69 6.04 -5.02 1.01
C TRP A 69 5.31 -5.82 -0.07
N ARG A 70 5.82 -5.87 -1.31
CA ARG A 70 5.30 -6.78 -2.35
C ARG A 70 5.44 -8.24 -1.95
N CYS A 71 6.58 -8.62 -1.38
CA CYS A 71 6.79 -9.98 -0.88
C CYS A 71 5.81 -10.29 0.27
N ILE A 72 5.63 -9.36 1.21
CA ILE A 72 4.66 -9.50 2.31
C ILE A 72 3.25 -9.68 1.76
N ALA A 73 2.80 -8.79 0.88
CA ALA A 73 1.45 -8.84 0.30
C ALA A 73 1.20 -10.15 -0.47
N TRP A 74 2.21 -10.67 -1.16
CA TRP A 74 2.13 -11.96 -1.83
C TRP A 74 1.93 -13.12 -0.83
N ILE A 75 2.73 -13.16 0.25
CA ILE A 75 2.61 -14.18 1.31
C ILE A 75 1.23 -14.10 1.99
N ASP A 76 0.79 -12.89 2.35
CA ASP A 76 -0.49 -12.67 3.01
C ASP A 76 -1.66 -13.10 2.13
N ARG A 77 -1.59 -12.80 0.83
CA ARG A 77 -2.59 -13.24 -0.15
C ARG A 77 -2.64 -14.76 -0.24
N CYS A 78 -1.49 -15.43 -0.32
CA CYS A 78 -1.42 -16.89 -0.40
C CYS A 78 -1.99 -17.55 0.86
N THR A 79 -1.63 -17.05 2.04
CA THR A 79 -2.09 -17.61 3.33
C THR A 79 -3.59 -17.40 3.56
N GLN A 80 -4.13 -16.21 3.24
CA GLN A 80 -5.56 -15.93 3.42
C GLN A 80 -6.44 -16.66 2.39
N THR A 81 -5.96 -16.83 1.16
CA THR A 81 -6.68 -17.63 0.14
C THR A 81 -6.75 -19.11 0.57
N GLN A 82 -5.71 -19.63 1.23
CA GLN A 82 -5.71 -21.00 1.74
C GLN A 82 -6.72 -21.19 2.88
N SER A 83 -6.83 -20.27 3.83
CA SER A 83 -7.84 -20.36 4.90
C SER A 83 -9.28 -20.43 4.38
N SER A 84 -9.58 -19.73 3.28
CA SER A 84 -10.93 -19.78 2.66
C SER A 84 -11.21 -21.08 1.89
N GLY A 85 -10.18 -21.85 1.52
CA GLY A 85 -10.32 -23.10 0.77
C GLY A 85 -10.67 -24.32 1.62
N TYR A 86 -10.35 -24.29 2.92
CA TYR A 86 -10.62 -25.41 3.83
C TYR A 86 -12.02 -25.40 4.45
N GLU A 87 -12.73 -24.26 4.44
CA GLU A 87 -14.10 -24.17 4.97
C GLU A 87 -15.17 -24.75 4.02
N ASN A 88 -14.87 -24.92 2.73
CA ASN A 88 -15.81 -25.50 1.76
C ASN A 88 -15.66 -27.02 1.54
N SER A 89 -14.83 -27.71 2.34
CA SER A 89 -14.57 -29.16 2.16
C SER A 89 -15.17 -30.04 3.26
N GLN A 90 -16.08 -29.51 4.11
CA GLN A 90 -16.76 -30.30 5.16
C GLN A 90 -18.28 -30.47 4.95
N GLU A 91 -18.82 -30.07 3.81
CA GLU A 91 -20.22 -30.33 3.44
C GLU A 91 -20.29 -31.12 2.12
N GLU A 92 -19.82 -32.37 2.11
CA GLU A 92 -20.29 -33.42 1.17
C GLU A 92 -20.43 -34.76 1.89
#